data_AF-A0A7K0Z568-F1
#
_entry.id   AF-A0A7K0Z568-F1
#
_cell.length_a   1.000
_cell.length_b   1.000
_cell.length_c   1.000
_cell.angle_alpha   90.00
_cell.angle_beta   90.00
_cell.angle_gamma   90.00
#
_symmetry.space_group_name_H-M   'P 1'
#
loop_
_entity.id
_entity.type
_entity.pdbx_description
1 polymer ?
#
loop_
_entity_poly.entity_id
_entity_poly.type
_entity_poly.pdbx_seq_one_letter_code
_entity_poly.pdbx_strand_id
1 'polypeptide(L)'
;MAQELKVSRKARSAAFLALALLAALIPAILTSQYGFGFSPILTGSMAPTANPGDLFITRLLPASELQVGDIIAINNQITGTYYSHRIHELRSVNGAIRIITKGDANESPDREPFMVSPVGKVSKIIKALPNIGQPMVYINTVQGRQSAATFLVLSNVLALFLILFRKKIFFSSTPEKVYKELFIEERRNTAQYRELIDNLQESLAIEREENEKVGSKYE
;
A
#
# COMPACT_ATOMS: atom_id res chain seq x y z
N MET A 1 -32.18 27.41 -11.51
CA MET A 1 -31.90 26.37 -10.49
C MET A 1 -30.76 25.50 -11.01
N ALA A 2 -29.59 25.54 -10.38
CA ALA A 2 -28.49 24.64 -10.72
C ALA A 2 -28.76 23.28 -10.07
N GLN A 3 -28.97 22.23 -10.87
CA GLN A 3 -29.02 20.86 -10.37
C GLN A 3 -27.61 20.48 -9.91
N GLU A 4 -27.42 20.26 -8.61
CA GLU A 4 -26.21 19.61 -8.12
C GLU A 4 -26.13 18.18 -8.68
N LEU A 5 -25.16 17.95 -9.55
CA LEU A 5 -24.82 16.60 -10.03
C LEU A 5 -24.36 15.74 -8.85
N LYS A 6 -25.26 14.91 -8.32
CA LYS A 6 -24.91 13.87 -7.33
C LYS A 6 -24.06 12.78 -7.99
N VAL A 7 -22.74 12.98 -7.99
CA VAL A 7 -21.78 11.98 -8.46
C VAL A 7 -21.86 10.73 -7.55
N SER A 8 -22.14 9.56 -8.14
CA SER A 8 -22.28 8.30 -7.40
C SER A 8 -20.97 7.91 -6.69
N ARG A 9 -21.07 7.16 -5.58
CA ARG A 9 -19.89 6.66 -4.85
C ARG A 9 -18.95 5.86 -5.75
N LYS A 10 -19.49 5.09 -6.70
CA LYS A 10 -18.70 4.34 -7.70
C LYS A 10 -17.96 5.27 -8.66
N ALA A 11 -18.60 6.34 -9.13
CA ALA A 11 -17.96 7.32 -10.01
C ALA A 11 -16.84 8.09 -9.30
N ARG A 12 -17.02 8.43 -8.01
CA ARG A 12 -15.96 9.06 -7.20
C ARG A 12 -14.75 8.12 -7.01
N SER A 13 -14.99 6.85 -6.70
CA SER A 13 -13.92 5.86 -6.56
C SER A 13 -13.19 5.61 -7.88
N ALA A 14 -13.90 5.55 -9.01
CA ALA A 14 -13.30 5.42 -10.33
C ALA A 14 -12.45 6.65 -10.69
N ALA A 15 -12.95 7.86 -10.42
CA ALA A 15 -12.20 9.08 -10.66
C ALA A 15 -10.92 9.15 -9.80
N PHE A 16 -10.99 8.74 -8.53
CA PHE A 16 -9.82 8.70 -7.66
C PHE A 16 -8.77 7.69 -8.15
N LEU A 17 -9.19 6.48 -8.55
CA LEU A 17 -8.31 5.48 -9.13
C LEU A 17 -7.67 5.97 -10.43
N ALA A 18 -8.45 6.60 -11.32
CA ALA A 18 -7.92 7.19 -12.54
C ALA A 18 -6.88 8.28 -12.23
N LEU A 19 -7.15 9.16 -11.27
CA LEU A 19 -6.20 10.21 -10.87
C LEU A 19 -4.92 9.61 -10.26
N ALA A 20 -5.02 8.59 -9.42
CA ALA A 20 -3.86 7.92 -8.83
C ALA A 20 -3.00 7.22 -9.91
N LEU A 21 -3.64 6.56 -10.87
CA LEU A 21 -2.93 5.95 -12.01
C LEU A 21 -2.25 7.00 -12.88
N LEU A 22 -2.93 8.12 -13.17
CA LEU A 22 -2.34 9.22 -13.90
C LEU A 22 -1.13 9.80 -13.15
N ALA A 23 -1.25 10.05 -11.85
CA ALA A 23 -0.14 10.55 -11.04
C ALA A 23 1.08 9.60 -11.04
N ALA A 24 0.85 8.28 -11.08
CA ALA A 24 1.91 7.29 -11.15
C ALA A 24 2.56 7.19 -12.55
N LEU A 25 1.78 7.36 -13.62
CA LEU A 25 2.24 7.16 -15.00
C LEU A 25 2.82 8.42 -15.65
N ILE A 26 2.32 9.61 -15.30
CA ILE A 26 2.74 10.89 -15.91
C ILE A 26 4.27 11.10 -15.83
N PRO A 27 4.97 10.88 -14.70
CA PRO A 27 6.42 11.09 -14.64
C PRO A 27 7.19 10.18 -15.61
N ALA A 28 6.76 8.92 -15.76
CA ALA A 28 7.36 7.96 -16.68
C ALA A 28 7.15 8.38 -18.14
N ILE A 29 5.95 8.85 -18.49
CA ILE A 29 5.62 9.35 -19.83
C ILE A 29 6.42 10.63 -20.13
N LEU A 30 6.51 11.56 -19.17
CA LEU A 30 7.31 12.78 -19.30
C LEU A 30 8.78 12.48 -19.57
N THR A 31 9.35 11.51 -18.86
CA THR A 31 10.76 11.12 -19.03
C THR A 31 10.98 10.41 -20.35
N SER A 32 10.17 9.39 -20.67
CA SER A 32 10.34 8.56 -21.86
C SER A 32 10.09 9.33 -23.15
N GLN A 33 9.00 10.10 -23.20
CA GLN A 33 8.54 10.72 -24.44
C GLN A 33 9.10 12.13 -24.65
N TYR A 34 9.30 12.89 -23.56
CA TYR A 34 9.71 14.30 -23.63
C TYR A 34 11.08 14.55 -23.00
N GLY A 35 11.68 13.55 -22.35
CA GLY A 35 12.99 13.68 -21.70
C GLY A 35 12.97 14.49 -20.41
N PHE A 36 11.81 14.80 -19.83
CA PHE A 36 11.73 15.55 -18.57
C PHE A 36 11.68 14.62 -17.37
N GLY A 37 12.53 14.87 -16.39
CA GLY A 37 12.60 14.09 -15.15
C GLY A 37 12.55 14.97 -13.91
N PHE A 38 12.56 14.29 -12.77
CA PHE A 38 12.55 14.91 -11.45
C PHE A 38 13.63 14.29 -10.57
N SER A 39 14.42 15.13 -9.90
CA SER A 39 15.49 14.69 -8.98
C SER A 39 15.29 15.38 -7.63
N PRO A 40 14.78 14.67 -6.60
CA PRO A 40 14.61 15.24 -5.27
C PRO A 40 15.97 15.42 -4.57
N ILE A 41 16.13 16.54 -3.87
CA ILE A 41 17.36 16.84 -3.13
C ILE A 41 17.23 16.33 -1.70
N LEU A 42 18.11 15.39 -1.35
CA LEU A 42 18.06 14.68 -0.06
C LEU A 42 19.13 15.18 0.93
N THR A 43 20.20 15.79 0.43
CA THR A 43 21.35 16.21 1.23
C THR A 43 21.71 17.67 0.94
N GLY A 44 22.57 18.26 1.77
CA GLY A 44 23.01 19.65 1.64
C GLY A 44 24.19 19.86 0.68
N SER A 45 24.58 18.88 -0.15
CA SER A 45 25.78 18.99 -0.99
C SER A 45 25.67 20.05 -2.09
N MET A 46 24.45 20.45 -2.43
CA MET A 46 24.15 21.47 -3.44
C MET A 46 23.87 22.86 -2.84
N ALA A 47 24.07 23.07 -1.54
CA ALA A 47 23.92 24.39 -0.95
C ALA A 47 25.00 25.36 -1.48
N PRO A 48 24.68 26.65 -1.74
CA PRO A 48 23.37 27.31 -1.55
C PRO A 48 22.40 27.18 -2.74
N THR A 49 22.80 26.54 -3.83
CA THR A 49 22.00 26.43 -5.07
C THR A 49 20.67 25.70 -4.85
N ALA A 50 20.68 24.64 -4.03
CA ALA A 50 19.48 23.92 -3.63
C ALA A 50 19.64 23.33 -2.23
N ASN A 51 18.51 23.21 -1.53
CA ASN A 51 18.45 22.70 -0.17
C ASN A 51 17.77 21.32 -0.11
N PRO A 52 18.03 20.53 0.94
CA PRO A 52 17.25 19.32 1.21
C PRO A 52 15.75 19.64 1.21
N GLY A 53 14.98 18.90 0.43
CA GLY A 53 13.54 19.09 0.26
C GLY A 53 13.16 19.91 -0.96
N ASP A 54 14.12 20.41 -1.73
CA ASP A 54 13.88 20.96 -3.06
C ASP A 54 13.74 19.86 -4.11
N LEU A 55 13.13 20.19 -5.24
CA LEU A 55 12.96 19.31 -6.39
C LEU A 55 13.61 19.93 -7.63
N PHE A 56 14.58 19.25 -8.21
CA PHE A 56 15.08 19.62 -9.53
C PHE A 56 14.18 19.05 -10.63
N ILE A 57 13.88 19.89 -11.62
CA ILE A 57 13.38 19.44 -12.92
C ILE A 57 14.60 19.22 -13.81
N THR A 58 14.66 18.06 -14.45
CA THR A 58 15.74 17.67 -15.35
C THR A 58 15.26 17.54 -16.79
N ARG A 59 16.20 17.67 -17.72
CA ARG A 59 16.03 17.37 -19.14
C ARG A 59 17.15 16.45 -19.60
N LEU A 60 16.78 15.37 -20.29
CA LEU A 60 17.74 14.48 -20.94
C LEU A 60 18.37 15.17 -22.14
N LEU A 61 19.69 15.30 -22.12
CA LEU A 61 20.50 15.83 -23.22
C LEU A 61 21.64 14.86 -23.56
N PRO A 62 22.10 14.81 -24.83
CA PRO A 62 23.34 14.13 -25.17
C PRO A 62 24.51 14.67 -24.33
N ALA A 63 25.37 13.77 -23.86
CA ALA A 63 26.54 14.16 -23.07
C ALA A 63 27.47 15.14 -23.80
N SER A 64 27.48 15.12 -25.14
CA SER A 64 28.22 16.07 -25.97
C SER A 64 27.75 17.52 -25.87
N GLU A 65 26.52 17.76 -25.39
CA GLU A 65 25.97 19.11 -25.21
C GLU A 65 26.21 19.66 -23.79
N LEU A 66 26.72 18.83 -22.87
CA LEU A 66 27.00 19.24 -21.50
C LEU A 66 28.24 20.13 -21.44
N GLN A 67 28.23 21.05 -20.47
CA GLN A 67 29.33 21.99 -20.26
C GLN A 67 29.75 22.02 -18.79
N VAL A 68 31.01 22.41 -18.55
CA VAL A 68 31.48 22.70 -17.19
C VAL A 68 30.59 23.76 -16.56
N GLY A 69 30.16 23.54 -15.32
CA GLY A 69 29.21 24.39 -14.62
C GLY A 69 27.75 23.94 -14.70
N ASP A 70 27.39 23.04 -15.62
CA ASP A 70 26.06 22.43 -15.63
C ASP A 70 25.85 21.56 -14.38
N ILE A 71 24.64 21.54 -13.85
CA ILE A 71 24.26 20.59 -12.80
C ILE A 71 23.63 19.40 -13.49
N ILE A 72 24.08 18.19 -13.14
CA ILE A 72 23.54 16.94 -13.68
C ILE A 72 23.11 15.99 -12.56
N ALA A 73 22.13 15.15 -12.86
CA ALA A 73 21.68 14.07 -11.98
C ALA A 73 22.05 12.71 -12.59
N ILE A 74 22.88 11.95 -11.89
CA ILE A 74 23.50 10.72 -12.38
C ILE A 74 23.56 9.65 -11.28
N ASN A 75 23.73 8.40 -11.67
CA ASN A 75 24.06 7.31 -10.77
C ASN A 75 25.59 7.17 -10.69
N ASN A 76 26.12 7.03 -9.49
CA ASN A 76 27.49 6.59 -9.28
C ASN A 76 27.66 5.20 -9.91
N GLN A 77 28.62 5.03 -10.82
CA GLN A 77 28.79 3.78 -11.57
C GLN A 77 29.34 2.64 -10.71
N ILE A 78 29.89 2.94 -9.53
CA ILE A 78 30.42 1.96 -8.57
C ILE A 78 29.40 1.67 -7.48
N THR A 79 28.89 2.70 -6.81
CA THR A 79 27.99 2.51 -5.65
C THR A 79 26.51 2.39 -6.04
N GLY A 80 26.15 2.75 -7.27
CA GLY A 80 24.77 2.83 -7.73
C GLY A 80 23.96 3.98 -7.12
N THR A 81 24.58 4.81 -6.28
CA THR A 81 23.90 5.91 -5.58
C THR A 81 23.50 6.99 -6.59
N TYR A 82 22.23 7.39 -6.60
CA TYR A 82 21.74 8.51 -7.38
C TYR A 82 22.04 9.83 -6.67
N TYR A 83 22.65 10.79 -7.35
CA TYR A 83 22.97 12.10 -6.81
C TYR A 83 22.93 13.18 -7.90
N SER A 84 22.91 14.44 -7.47
CA SER A 84 22.95 15.59 -8.38
C SER A 84 24.07 16.54 -7.96
N HIS A 85 25.04 16.78 -8.84
CA HIS A 85 26.19 17.64 -8.59
C HIS A 85 26.53 18.48 -9.84
N ARG A 86 27.36 19.52 -9.65
CA ARG A 86 27.83 20.38 -10.74
C ARG A 86 29.02 19.77 -11.45
N ILE A 87 29.03 19.83 -12.77
CA ILE A 87 30.18 19.43 -13.59
C ILE A 87 31.34 20.36 -13.26
N HIS A 88 32.37 19.78 -12.64
CA HIS A 88 33.62 20.44 -12.35
C HIS A 88 34.59 20.32 -13.53
N GLU A 89 34.59 19.16 -14.20
CA GLU A 89 35.50 18.87 -15.30
C GLU A 89 34.84 17.97 -16.35
N LEU A 90 35.16 18.22 -17.62
CA LEU A 90 34.71 17.42 -18.75
C LEU A 90 35.89 17.17 -19.69
N ARG A 91 36.24 15.91 -19.95
CA ARG A 91 37.30 15.52 -20.89
C ARG A 91 36.86 14.39 -21.80
N SER A 92 37.27 14.42 -23.06
CA SER A 92 37.14 13.28 -23.97
C SER A 92 38.29 12.30 -23.74
N VAL A 93 37.98 11.03 -23.49
CA VAL A 93 38.95 9.95 -23.24
C VAL A 93 38.48 8.71 -23.99
N ASN A 94 39.28 8.22 -24.94
CA ASN A 94 39.02 6.98 -25.71
C ASN A 94 37.61 6.92 -26.35
N GLY A 95 37.12 8.05 -26.88
CA GLY A 95 35.80 8.13 -27.50
C GLY A 95 34.62 8.23 -26.53
N ALA A 96 34.88 8.29 -25.22
CA ALA A 96 33.88 8.58 -24.18
C ALA A 96 34.12 9.95 -23.56
N ILE A 97 33.08 10.52 -22.95
CA ILE A 97 33.17 11.74 -22.14
C ILE A 97 33.34 11.32 -20.69
N ARG A 98 34.45 11.74 -20.10
CA ARG A 98 34.75 11.65 -18.67
C ARG A 98 34.25 12.92 -17.99
N ILE A 99 33.32 12.76 -17.06
CA ILE A 99 32.74 13.85 -16.28
C ILE A 99 33.19 13.69 -14.84
N ILE A 100 33.76 14.76 -14.27
CA ILE A 100 34.01 14.85 -12.83
C ILE A 100 33.04 15.89 -12.28
N THR A 101 32.26 15.49 -11.29
CA THR A 101 31.30 16.36 -10.62
C THR A 101 31.81 16.82 -9.25
N LYS A 102 31.18 17.87 -8.74
CA LYS A 102 31.42 18.39 -7.39
C LYS A 102 30.12 18.99 -6.87
N GLY A 103 29.72 18.62 -5.65
CA GLY A 103 28.65 19.34 -4.94
C GLY A 103 29.07 20.77 -4.65
N ASP A 104 28.17 21.74 -4.82
CA ASP A 104 28.47 23.17 -4.61
C ASP A 104 28.99 23.46 -3.19
N ALA A 105 28.54 22.71 -2.19
CA ALA A 105 28.97 22.82 -0.80
C ALA A 105 30.19 21.93 -0.45
N ASN A 106 30.60 21.03 -1.34
CA ASN A 106 31.68 20.09 -1.06
C ASN A 106 33.04 20.81 -1.15
N GLU A 107 34.03 20.41 -0.34
CA GLU A 107 35.39 20.97 -0.42
C GLU A 107 36.14 20.46 -1.66
N SER A 108 36.04 19.16 -1.92
CA SER A 108 36.75 18.46 -3.00
C SER A 108 35.80 17.94 -4.09
N PRO A 109 36.26 17.77 -5.34
CA PRO A 109 35.52 17.06 -6.38
C PRO A 109 35.26 15.60 -6.01
N ASP A 110 34.23 15.03 -6.63
CA ASP A 110 33.91 13.61 -6.50
C ASP A 110 35.05 12.76 -7.08
N ARG A 111 35.41 11.70 -6.36
CA ARG A 111 36.57 10.86 -6.73
C ARG A 111 36.28 9.96 -7.92
N GLU A 112 35.05 9.48 -8.03
CA GLU A 112 34.63 8.59 -9.11
C GLU A 112 34.19 9.40 -10.33
N PRO A 113 34.88 9.28 -11.48
CA PRO A 113 34.40 9.91 -12.71
C PRO A 113 33.18 9.17 -13.26
N PHE A 114 32.28 9.92 -13.88
CA PHE A 114 31.18 9.38 -14.65
C PHE A 114 31.57 9.28 -16.13
N MET A 115 31.59 8.06 -16.67
CA MET A 115 31.96 7.79 -18.06
C MET A 115 30.70 7.59 -18.91
N VAL A 116 30.56 8.33 -20.01
CA VAL A 116 29.38 8.24 -20.88
C VAL A 116 29.76 8.43 -22.34
N SER A 117 29.05 7.76 -23.26
CA SER A 117 29.25 8.02 -24.69
C SER A 117 28.78 9.44 -25.06
N PRO A 118 29.33 10.08 -26.11
CA PRO A 118 28.90 11.42 -26.51
C PRO A 118 27.39 11.55 -26.79
N VAL A 119 26.79 10.47 -27.32
CA VAL A 119 25.34 10.38 -27.62
C VAL A 119 24.50 9.91 -26.42
N GLY A 120 25.15 9.51 -25.32
CA GLY A 120 24.49 9.03 -24.11
C GLY A 120 23.68 10.15 -23.46
N LYS A 121 22.44 9.85 -23.09
CA LYS A 121 21.53 10.84 -22.48
C LYS A 121 21.82 11.00 -21.00
N VAL A 122 22.07 12.23 -20.57
CA VAL A 122 22.33 12.60 -19.17
C VAL A 122 21.28 13.61 -18.73
N SER A 123 20.83 13.50 -17.48
CA SER A 123 19.83 14.41 -16.92
C SER A 123 20.48 15.72 -16.49
N LYS A 124 20.35 16.78 -17.30
CA LYS A 124 20.75 18.14 -16.93
C LYS A 124 19.64 18.82 -16.14
N ILE A 125 19.97 19.49 -15.05
CA ILE A 125 19.01 20.27 -14.28
C ILE A 125 18.70 21.56 -15.03
N ILE A 126 17.42 21.86 -15.20
CA ILE A 126 16.94 23.09 -15.86
C ILE A 126 16.25 24.06 -14.90
N LYS A 127 15.73 23.56 -13.78
CA LYS A 127 15.02 24.39 -12.79
C LYS A 127 15.02 23.72 -11.42
N ALA A 128 15.09 24.55 -10.37
CA ALA A 128 14.87 24.13 -8.99
C ALA A 128 13.50 24.62 -8.52
N LEU A 129 12.74 23.74 -7.87
CA LEU A 129 11.46 24.06 -7.23
C LEU A 129 11.61 23.89 -5.72
N PRO A 130 11.49 24.97 -4.94
CA PRO A 130 11.72 24.91 -3.51
C PRO A 130 10.61 24.13 -2.80
N ASN A 131 10.97 23.37 -1.75
CA ASN A 131 10.05 22.69 -0.83
C ASN A 131 9.08 21.62 -1.42
N ILE A 132 9.14 21.33 -2.73
CA ILE A 132 8.27 20.30 -3.34
C ILE A 132 8.79 18.88 -3.03
N GLY A 133 10.10 18.74 -2.82
CA GLY A 133 10.78 17.48 -2.53
C GLY A 133 10.63 16.98 -1.09
N GLN A 134 10.02 17.75 -0.19
CA GLN A 134 9.92 17.45 1.24
C GLN A 134 9.35 16.05 1.57
N PRO A 135 8.27 15.57 0.93
CA PRO A 135 7.77 14.22 1.21
C PRO A 135 8.80 13.13 0.91
N MET A 136 9.62 13.33 -0.13
CA MET A 136 10.65 12.38 -0.55
C MET A 136 11.81 12.35 0.43
N VAL A 137 12.17 13.50 1.03
CA VAL A 137 13.12 13.55 2.14
C VAL A 137 12.58 12.78 3.34
N TYR A 138 11.34 13.04 3.74
CA TYR A 138 10.72 12.38 4.88
C TYR A 138 10.70 10.85 4.72
N ILE A 139 10.27 10.33 3.56
CA ILE A 139 10.25 8.88 3.30
C ILE A 139 11.65 8.25 3.32
N ASN A 140 12.70 9.01 3.00
CA ASN A 140 14.08 8.55 3.08
C ASN A 140 14.66 8.58 4.51
N THR A 141 13.95 9.14 5.49
CA THR A 141 14.34 9.03 6.91
C THR A 141 13.97 7.66 7.50
N VAL A 142 14.63 7.29 8.59
CA VAL A 142 14.31 6.04 9.32
C VAL A 142 12.87 6.07 9.85
N GLN A 143 12.46 7.22 10.39
CA GLN A 143 11.13 7.47 10.94
C GLN A 143 10.07 7.38 9.84
N GLY A 144 10.33 7.99 8.68
CA GLY A 144 9.44 7.93 7.53
C GLY A 144 9.22 6.50 7.04
N ARG A 145 10.30 5.73 6.86
CA ARG A 145 10.18 4.31 6.47
C ARG A 145 9.40 3.48 7.48
N GLN A 146 9.65 3.66 8.78
CA GLN A 146 8.91 2.96 9.83
C GLN A 146 7.43 3.32 9.80
N SER A 147 7.10 4.62 9.71
CA SER A 147 5.71 5.07 9.65
C SER A 147 4.95 4.51 8.45
N ALA A 148 5.60 4.47 7.27
CA ALA A 148 5.03 3.86 6.07
C ALA A 148 4.80 2.36 6.23
N ALA A 149 5.76 1.64 6.81
CA ALA A 149 5.65 0.21 7.07
C ALA A 149 4.51 -0.11 8.06
N THR A 150 4.44 0.61 9.17
CA THR A 150 3.36 0.46 10.16
C THR A 150 2.00 0.74 9.54
N PHE A 151 1.88 1.80 8.76
CA PHE A 151 0.64 2.14 8.06
C PHE A 151 0.21 1.03 7.10
N LEU A 152 1.14 0.48 6.32
CA LEU A 152 0.88 -0.63 5.41
C LEU A 152 0.37 -1.86 6.17
N VAL A 153 1.05 -2.24 7.25
CA VAL A 153 0.66 -3.40 8.08
C VAL A 153 -0.74 -3.17 8.69
N LEU A 154 -0.97 -2.02 9.32
CA LEU A 154 -2.27 -1.69 9.92
C LEU A 154 -3.39 -1.67 8.89
N SER A 155 -3.15 -1.09 7.71
CA SER A 155 -4.13 -1.05 6.62
C SER A 155 -4.50 -2.47 6.16
N ASN A 156 -3.52 -3.38 6.03
CA ASN A 156 -3.78 -4.76 5.62
C ASN A 156 -4.50 -5.55 6.71
N VAL A 157 -4.11 -5.40 7.97
CA VAL A 157 -4.80 -6.03 9.11
C VAL A 157 -6.24 -5.54 9.20
N LEU A 158 -6.48 -4.23 9.06
CA LEU A 158 -7.82 -3.66 9.07
C LEU A 158 -8.64 -4.17 7.87
N ALA A 159 -8.06 -4.22 6.67
CA ALA A 159 -8.74 -4.77 5.50
C ALA A 159 -9.11 -6.26 5.70
N LEU A 160 -8.19 -7.07 6.24
CA LEU A 160 -8.45 -8.47 6.56
C LEU A 160 -9.55 -8.61 7.62
N PHE A 161 -9.50 -7.81 8.69
CA PHE A 161 -10.53 -7.76 9.71
C PHE A 161 -11.88 -7.42 9.08
N LEU A 162 -11.97 -6.37 8.28
CA LEU A 162 -13.21 -6.02 7.61
C LEU A 162 -13.70 -7.14 6.70
N ILE A 163 -12.84 -7.87 5.97
CA ILE A 163 -13.23 -9.00 5.12
C ILE A 163 -13.75 -10.17 5.95
N LEU A 164 -13.03 -10.58 7.00
CA LEU A 164 -13.39 -11.71 7.87
C LEU A 164 -14.69 -11.44 8.62
N PHE A 165 -14.83 -10.23 9.16
CA PHE A 165 -15.99 -9.84 9.95
C PHE A 165 -17.15 -9.30 9.10
N ARG A 166 -16.96 -9.00 7.80
CA ARG A 166 -18.06 -8.67 6.88
C ARG A 166 -19.14 -9.74 6.84
N LYS A 167 -18.75 -11.02 6.91
CA LYS A 167 -19.69 -12.15 6.96
C LYS A 167 -20.28 -12.38 8.35
N LYS A 168 -19.51 -12.13 9.41
CA LYS A 168 -19.94 -12.40 10.80
C LYS A 168 -20.90 -11.35 11.35
N ILE A 169 -20.84 -10.10 10.87
CA ILE A 169 -21.79 -9.03 11.24
C ILE A 169 -23.21 -9.28 10.70
N PHE A 170 -23.36 -10.08 9.63
CA PHE A 170 -24.66 -10.50 9.10
C PHE A 170 -25.16 -11.84 9.65
N PHE A 171 -24.51 -12.41 10.67
CA PHE A 171 -25.12 -13.47 11.48
C PHE A 171 -26.12 -12.87 12.47
N SER A 172 -26.99 -11.97 11.98
CA SER A 172 -28.31 -11.86 12.59
C SER A 172 -29.05 -13.11 12.13
N SER A 173 -28.97 -14.18 12.91
CA SER A 173 -30.14 -15.05 13.00
C SER A 173 -31.27 -14.10 13.36
N THR A 174 -32.08 -13.70 12.36
CA THR A 174 -33.26 -12.87 12.60
C THR A 174 -33.96 -13.49 13.80
N PRO A 175 -34.29 -12.73 14.87
CA PRO A 175 -34.84 -13.30 16.10
C PRO A 175 -35.95 -14.32 15.81
N GLU A 176 -36.75 -14.05 14.78
CA GLU A 176 -37.79 -14.94 14.25
C GLU A 176 -37.33 -16.37 13.89
N LYS A 177 -36.15 -16.55 13.29
CA LYS A 177 -35.62 -17.89 12.98
C LYS A 177 -35.24 -18.64 14.25
N VAL A 178 -34.61 -17.94 15.20
CA VAL A 178 -34.23 -18.52 16.50
C VAL A 178 -35.48 -18.91 17.29
N TYR A 179 -36.51 -18.06 17.31
CA TYR A 179 -37.78 -18.38 17.96
C TYR A 179 -38.52 -19.56 17.30
N LYS A 180 -38.52 -19.64 15.96
CA LYS A 180 -39.14 -20.77 15.24
C LYS A 180 -38.44 -22.09 15.57
N GLU A 181 -37.10 -22.09 15.62
CA GLU A 181 -36.34 -23.29 15.99
C GLU A 181 -36.59 -23.70 17.45
N LEU A 182 -36.55 -22.75 18.40
CA LEU A 182 -36.86 -23.04 19.81
C LEU A 182 -38.28 -23.61 19.99
N PHE A 183 -39.28 -23.04 19.29
CA PHE A 183 -40.67 -23.49 19.42
C PHE A 183 -40.87 -24.92 18.87
N ILE A 184 -40.17 -25.26 17.77
CA ILE A 184 -40.21 -26.62 17.20
C ILE A 184 -39.53 -27.62 18.15
N GLU A 185 -38.43 -27.22 18.77
CA GLU A 185 -37.68 -28.04 19.72
C GLU A 185 -38.49 -28.29 21.01
N GLU A 186 -39.13 -27.25 21.56
CA GLU A 186 -40.00 -27.37 22.74
C GLU A 186 -41.17 -28.33 22.47
N ARG A 187 -41.80 -28.25 21.29
CA ARG A 187 -42.86 -29.20 20.91
C ARG A 187 -42.35 -30.63 20.81
N ARG A 188 -41.16 -30.86 20.24
CA ARG A 188 -40.56 -32.21 20.14
C ARG A 188 -40.27 -32.77 21.53
N ASN A 189 -39.65 -31.99 22.41
CA ASN A 189 -39.36 -32.42 23.77
C ASN A 189 -40.65 -32.74 24.54
N THR A 190 -41.68 -31.90 24.41
CA THR A 190 -42.98 -32.15 25.06
C THR A 190 -43.63 -33.44 24.59
N ALA A 191 -43.57 -33.74 23.28
CA ALA A 191 -44.07 -35.00 22.73
C ALA A 191 -43.29 -36.20 23.28
N GLN A 192 -41.96 -36.09 23.35
CA GLN A 192 -41.08 -37.13 23.88
C GLN A 192 -41.33 -37.39 25.38
N TYR A 193 -41.59 -36.36 26.18
CA TYR A 193 -41.97 -36.53 27.58
C TYR A 193 -43.31 -37.24 27.75
N ARG A 194 -44.30 -36.96 26.88
CA ARG A 194 -45.59 -37.66 26.92
C ARG A 194 -45.42 -39.14 26.59
N GLU A 195 -44.70 -39.44 25.52
CA GLU A 195 -44.41 -40.83 25.13
C GLU A 195 -43.66 -41.60 26.24
N LEU A 196 -42.70 -40.96 26.91
CA LEU A 196 -42.00 -41.54 28.04
C LEU A 196 -42.95 -41.83 29.22
N ILE A 197 -43.85 -40.90 29.54
CA ILE A 197 -44.84 -41.08 30.62
C ILE A 197 -45.80 -42.22 30.29
N ASP A 198 -46.29 -42.28 29.06
CA ASP A 198 -47.22 -43.34 28.62
C ASP A 198 -46.56 -44.72 28.71
N ASN A 199 -45.32 -44.86 28.21
CA ASN A 199 -44.54 -46.09 28.32
C ASN A 199 -44.26 -46.49 29.78
N LEU A 200 -43.97 -45.52 30.65
CA LEU A 200 -43.78 -45.77 32.08
C LEU A 200 -45.08 -46.26 32.72
N GLN A 201 -46.21 -45.64 32.42
CA GLN A 201 -47.52 -46.07 32.93
C GLN A 201 -47.88 -47.48 32.45
N GLU A 202 -47.63 -47.79 31.19
CA GLU A 202 -47.85 -49.13 30.62
C GLU A 202 -46.96 -50.17 31.30
N SER A 203 -45.67 -49.89 31.49
CA SER A 203 -44.77 -50.80 32.22
C SER A 203 -45.21 -51.04 33.67
N LEU A 204 -45.70 -49.99 34.36
CA LEU A 204 -46.21 -50.08 35.72
C LEU A 204 -47.53 -50.87 35.79
N ALA A 205 -48.37 -50.76 34.77
CA ALA A 205 -49.61 -51.54 34.67
C ALA A 205 -49.31 -53.03 34.45
N ILE A 206 -48.37 -53.35 33.56
CA ILE A 206 -47.91 -54.73 33.32
C ILE A 206 -47.31 -55.33 34.61
N GLU A 207 -46.46 -54.58 35.32
CA GLU A 207 -45.85 -55.01 36.58
C GLU A 207 -46.90 -55.23 37.68
N ARG A 208 -47.95 -54.41 37.74
CA ARG A 208 -49.09 -54.62 38.67
C ARG A 208 -49.88 -55.87 38.34
N GLU A 209 -50.23 -56.10 37.07
CA GLU A 209 -50.94 -57.30 36.65
C GLU A 209 -50.12 -58.59 36.89
N GLU A 210 -48.80 -58.52 36.70
CA GLU A 210 -47.91 -59.64 36.99
C GLU A 210 -47.86 -59.93 38.49
N ASN A 211 -47.77 -58.90 39.34
CA ASN A 211 -47.82 -59.05 40.80
C ASN A 211 -49.18 -59.58 41.30
N GLU A 212 -50.30 -59.17 40.70
CA GLU A 212 -51.64 -59.69 41.03
C GLU A 212 -51.80 -61.18 40.63
N LYS A 213 -51.26 -61.59 39.47
CA LYS A 213 -51.24 -62.99 39.04
C LYS A 213 -50.35 -63.88 39.91
N VAL A 214 -49.24 -63.34 40.44
CA VAL A 214 -48.37 -64.06 41.38
C VAL A 214 -49.02 -64.18 42.76
N GLY A 215 -49.74 -63.16 43.22
CA GLY A 215 -50.51 -63.19 44.47
C GLY A 215 -51.67 -64.20 44.48
N SER A 216 -52.35 -64.36 43.34
CA SER A 216 -53.45 -65.34 43.17
C SER A 216 -52.98 -66.81 43.13
N LYS A 217 -51.67 -67.09 42.99
CA LYS A 217 -51.14 -68.46 42.86
C LYS A 217 -50.79 -69.11 44.21
N TYR A 218 -51.00 -68.41 45.33
CA TYR A 218 -50.68 -68.87 46.69
C TYR A 218 -51.85 -68.77 47.68
N GLU A 219 -53.08 -68.53 47.21
CA GLU A 219 -54.34 -68.80 47.95
C GLU A 219 -54.99 -70.09 47.44
#